data_AF-A0A2A9FHU0-F1
#
_entry.id   AF-A0A2A9FHU0-F1
#
_cell.length_a   1.000
_cell.length_b   1.000
_cell.length_c   1.000
_cell.angle_alpha   90.00
_cell.angle_beta   90.00
_cell.angle_gamma   90.00
#
_symmetry.space_group_name_H-M   'P 1'
#
loop_
_entity.id
_entity.type
_entity.pdbx_description
1 polymer ?
#
loop_
_entity_poly.entity_id
_entity_poly.type
_entity_poly.pdbx_seq_one_letter_code
_entity_poly.pdbx_strand_id
1 'polypeptide(L)'
;MNDLRLLARIRDLQVSLATELAFLTRSVDEQAPRPDVLRDLGERLLDLGGALVERADELNTAVLATLPAHGWLPEAGTRQRALGVVHQVGPRPLRCGPIFLALCGAACFPFYGRDPAGRTARHERCPACAEPGRRA
;
A
#
# COMPACT_ATOMS: atom_id res chain seq x y z
N MET A 1 -14.55 -8.64 -12.07
CA MET A 1 -15.12 -7.84 -13.18
C MET A 1 -14.51 -6.44 -13.30
N ASN A 2 -14.05 -5.82 -12.20
CA ASN A 2 -13.45 -4.47 -12.20
C ASN A 2 -12.05 -4.39 -12.86
N ASP A 3 -11.19 -5.38 -12.63
CA ASP A 3 -9.80 -5.38 -13.12
C ASP A 3 -9.68 -5.42 -14.65
N LEU A 4 -10.52 -6.21 -15.34
CA LEU A 4 -10.52 -6.29 -16.80
C LEU A 4 -10.90 -4.95 -17.44
N ARG A 5 -11.86 -4.23 -16.83
CA ARG A 5 -12.28 -2.90 -17.29
C ARG A 5 -11.18 -1.86 -17.04
N LEU A 6 -10.52 -1.92 -15.90
CA LEU A 6 -9.39 -1.05 -15.57
C LEU A 6 -8.22 -1.27 -16.56
N LEU A 7 -7.87 -2.53 -16.83
CA LEU A 7 -6.84 -2.88 -17.81
C LEU A 7 -7.20 -2.43 -19.23
N ALA A 8 -8.48 -2.53 -19.63
CA ALA A 8 -8.93 -2.03 -20.92
C ALA A 8 -8.74 -0.51 -21.03
N ARG A 9 -9.09 0.26 -19.99
CA ARG A 9 -8.90 1.72 -19.94
C ARG A 9 -7.42 2.14 -19.97
N ILE A 10 -6.55 1.41 -19.26
CA ILE A 10 -5.10 1.65 -19.30
C ILE A 10 -4.56 1.44 -20.72
N ARG A 11 -4.97 0.36 -21.38
CA ARG A 11 -4.53 0.05 -22.75
C ARG A 11 -5.05 1.08 -23.76
N ASP A 12 -6.31 1.49 -23.63
CA ASP A 12 -6.89 2.55 -24.47
C ASP A 12 -6.06 3.85 -24.36
N LEU A 13 -5.79 4.30 -23.14
CA LEU A 13 -4.95 5.47 -22.89
C LEU A 13 -3.53 5.27 -23.45
N GLN A 14 -2.92 4.09 -23.26
CA GLN A 14 -1.58 3.81 -23.79
C GLN A 14 -1.53 3.92 -25.32
N VAL A 15 -2.60 3.52 -26.01
CA VAL A 15 -2.71 3.61 -27.48
C VAL A 15 -2.91 5.06 -27.93
N SER A 16 -3.72 5.86 -27.23
CA SER A 16 -4.11 7.19 -27.71
C SER A 16 -3.21 8.34 -27.22
N LEU A 17 -2.56 8.19 -26.05
CA LEU A 17 -1.89 9.29 -25.34
C LEU A 17 -0.77 9.96 -26.14
N ALA A 18 0.09 9.18 -26.82
CA ALA A 18 1.21 9.74 -27.58
C ALA A 18 0.72 10.65 -28.73
N THR A 19 -0.35 10.23 -29.42
CA THR A 19 -0.94 11.00 -30.51
C THR A 19 -1.66 12.25 -30.01
N GLU A 20 -2.43 12.12 -28.91
CA GLU A 20 -3.13 13.25 -28.28
C GLU A 20 -2.16 14.32 -27.76
N LEU A 21 -1.08 13.90 -27.08
CA LEU A 21 -0.04 14.83 -26.62
C LEU A 21 0.67 15.51 -27.81
N ALA A 22 1.00 14.77 -28.86
CA ALA A 22 1.62 15.37 -30.06
C ALA A 22 0.70 16.39 -30.73
N PHE A 23 -0.61 16.13 -30.76
CA PHE A 23 -1.60 17.08 -31.27
C PHE A 23 -1.69 18.34 -30.39
N LEU A 24 -1.78 18.17 -29.07
CA LEU A 24 -1.85 19.29 -28.13
C LEU A 24 -0.61 20.18 -28.21
N THR A 25 0.59 19.59 -28.23
CA THR A 25 1.85 20.35 -28.37
C THR A 25 1.86 21.16 -29.66
N ARG A 26 1.53 20.55 -30.80
CA ARG A 26 1.45 21.28 -32.07
C ARG A 26 0.43 22.42 -32.02
N SER A 27 -0.74 22.20 -31.41
CA SER A 27 -1.77 23.24 -31.30
C SER A 27 -1.29 24.46 -30.52
N VAL A 28 -0.41 24.27 -29.52
CA VAL A 28 0.21 25.36 -28.76
C VAL A 28 1.28 26.06 -29.59
N ASP A 29 2.15 25.30 -30.27
CA ASP A 29 3.20 25.84 -31.14
C ASP A 29 2.62 26.70 -32.27
N GLU A 30 1.47 26.30 -32.81
CA GLU A 30 0.71 27.01 -33.85
C GLU A 30 -0.13 28.17 -33.30
N GLN A 31 -0.04 28.49 -32.00
CA GLN A 31 -0.82 29.53 -31.31
C GLN A 31 -2.35 29.35 -31.41
N ALA A 32 -2.81 28.11 -31.60
CA ALA A 32 -4.22 27.74 -31.72
C ALA A 32 -4.60 26.66 -30.67
N PRO A 33 -4.53 26.97 -29.36
CA PRO A 33 -4.74 25.98 -28.32
C PRO A 33 -6.15 25.38 -28.38
N ARG A 34 -6.24 24.08 -28.11
CA ARG A 34 -7.49 23.30 -28.08
C ARG A 34 -7.91 22.97 -26.65
N PRO A 35 -8.60 23.90 -25.95
CA PRO A 35 -8.96 23.72 -24.54
C PRO A 35 -9.93 22.55 -24.33
N ASP A 36 -10.75 22.25 -25.33
CA ASP A 36 -11.67 21.10 -25.35
C ASP A 36 -10.92 19.76 -25.26
N VAL A 37 -9.91 19.57 -26.10
CA VAL A 37 -9.10 18.34 -26.12
C VAL A 37 -8.23 18.23 -24.88
N LEU A 38 -7.68 19.36 -24.40
CA LEU A 38 -6.92 19.39 -23.16
C LEU A 38 -7.79 19.01 -21.95
N ARG A 39 -9.03 19.51 -21.92
CA ARG A 39 -10.00 19.20 -20.86
C ARG A 39 -10.39 17.72 -20.88
N ASP A 40 -10.72 17.17 -22.05
CA ASP A 40 -11.09 15.76 -22.21
C ASP A 40 -9.97 14.81 -21.75
N LEU A 41 -8.72 15.04 -22.19
CA LEU A 41 -7.57 14.25 -21.74
C LEU A 41 -7.39 14.35 -20.21
N GLY A 42 -7.54 15.56 -19.65
CA GLY A 42 -7.46 15.77 -18.20
C GLY A 42 -8.54 14.99 -17.43
N GLU A 43 -9.79 14.99 -17.91
CA GLU A 43 -10.90 14.25 -17.31
C GLU A 43 -10.66 12.74 -17.39
N ARG A 44 -10.23 12.21 -18.54
CA ARG A 44 -9.89 10.78 -18.70
C ARG A 44 -8.78 10.32 -17.77
N LEU A 45 -7.73 11.14 -17.60
CA LEU A 45 -6.62 10.87 -16.68
C LEU A 45 -7.08 10.89 -15.21
N LEU A 46 -7.90 11.87 -14.84
CA LEU A 46 -8.45 11.98 -13.49
C LEU A 46 -9.32 10.77 -13.15
N ASP A 47 -10.23 10.41 -14.05
CA ASP A 47 -11.14 9.27 -13.88
C ASP A 47 -10.39 7.93 -13.83
N LEU A 48 -9.29 7.78 -14.58
CA LEU A 48 -8.46 6.58 -14.51
C LEU A 48 -7.67 6.54 -13.21
N GLY A 49 -7.09 7.68 -12.81
CA GLY A 49 -6.36 7.82 -11.55
C GLY A 49 -7.23 7.48 -10.34
N GLY A 50 -8.46 7.99 -10.29
CA GLY A 50 -9.44 7.67 -9.25
C GLY A 50 -9.72 6.17 -9.16
N ALA A 51 -10.02 5.53 -10.29
CA ALA A 51 -10.30 4.10 -10.34
C ALA A 51 -9.08 3.23 -9.93
N LEU A 52 -7.86 3.67 -10.23
CA LEU A 52 -6.63 2.99 -9.80
C LEU A 52 -6.46 3.05 -8.28
N VAL A 53 -6.68 4.22 -7.68
CA VAL A 53 -6.58 4.43 -6.22
C VAL A 53 -7.65 3.61 -5.51
N GLU A 54 -8.91 3.70 -5.94
CA GLU A 54 -10.01 2.90 -5.38
C GLU A 54 -9.69 1.41 -5.42
N ARG A 55 -9.19 0.91 -6.55
CA ARG A 55 -8.84 -0.51 -6.66
C ARG A 55 -7.66 -0.89 -5.77
N ALA A 56 -6.67 -0.03 -5.61
CA ALA A 56 -5.56 -0.24 -4.68
C ALA A 56 -6.07 -0.31 -3.23
N ASP A 57 -7.02 0.55 -2.86
CA ASP A 57 -7.64 0.55 -1.53
C ASP A 57 -8.49 -0.70 -1.27
N GLU A 58 -9.23 -1.18 -2.26
CA GLU A 58 -9.95 -2.46 -2.17
C GLU A 58 -9.00 -3.63 -1.94
N LEU A 59 -7.91 -3.71 -2.72
CA LEU A 59 -6.90 -4.76 -2.58
C LEU A 59 -6.20 -4.68 -1.22
N ASN A 60 -5.85 -3.46 -0.79
CA ASN A 60 -5.29 -3.22 0.53
C ASN A 60 -6.26 -3.68 1.62
N THR A 61 -7.54 -3.31 1.54
CA THR A 61 -8.58 -3.73 2.49
C THR A 61 -8.72 -5.25 2.55
N ALA A 62 -8.74 -5.92 1.40
CA ALA A 62 -8.80 -7.38 1.32
C ALA A 62 -7.58 -8.04 1.97
N VAL A 63 -6.37 -7.54 1.71
CA VAL A 63 -5.14 -8.01 2.37
C VAL A 63 -5.26 -7.77 3.88
N LEU A 64 -5.60 -6.56 4.30
CA LEU A 64 -5.73 -6.18 5.71
C LEU A 64 -6.75 -7.03 6.47
N ALA A 65 -7.83 -7.49 5.82
CA ALA A 65 -8.82 -8.37 6.42
C ALA A 65 -8.28 -9.78 6.73
N THR A 66 -7.22 -10.21 6.04
CA THR A 66 -6.53 -11.49 6.31
C THR A 66 -5.47 -11.37 7.41
N LEU A 67 -5.08 -10.14 7.76
CA LEU A 67 -4.03 -9.89 8.73
C LEU A 67 -4.56 -9.90 10.17
N PRO A 68 -3.72 -10.32 11.15
CA PRO A 68 -4.09 -10.27 12.55
C PRO A 68 -4.26 -8.83 13.02
N ALA A 69 -5.26 -8.59 13.86
CA ALA A 69 -5.46 -7.27 14.46
C ALA A 69 -4.41 -6.94 15.54
N HIS A 70 -3.79 -7.95 16.15
CA HIS A 70 -2.84 -7.83 17.27
C HIS A 70 -2.05 -9.14 17.47
N GLY A 71 -0.96 -9.08 18.24
CA GLY A 71 -0.14 -10.22 18.60
C GLY A 71 1.36 -9.94 18.47
N TRP A 72 2.16 -10.98 18.71
CA TRP A 72 3.62 -10.91 18.59
C TRP A 72 4.00 -10.99 17.11
N LEU A 73 4.54 -9.90 16.56
CA LEU A 73 4.91 -9.80 15.15
C LEU A 73 6.43 -9.57 15.01
N PRO A 74 7.07 -10.15 13.99
CA PRO A 74 8.50 -10.00 13.76
C PRO A 74 8.83 -8.56 13.33
N GLU A 75 9.97 -8.06 13.78
CA GLU A 75 10.49 -6.76 13.37
C GLU A 75 10.63 -6.64 11.84
N ALA A 76 10.22 -5.49 11.32
CA ALA A 76 10.35 -5.13 9.92
C ALA A 76 11.76 -4.63 9.64
N GLY A 77 12.59 -5.55 9.13
CA GLY A 77 13.93 -5.23 8.66
C GLY A 77 14.99 -5.26 9.76
N THR A 78 15.80 -6.31 9.77
CA THR A 78 17.26 -6.22 9.79
C THR A 78 17.83 -7.63 9.57
N ARG A 79 18.63 -7.75 8.49
CA ARG A 79 19.54 -8.87 8.12
C ARG A 79 18.93 -10.27 8.00
N GLN A 80 19.18 -10.86 6.83
CA GLN A 80 18.78 -12.21 6.35
C GLN A 80 19.04 -13.42 7.29
N ARG A 81 19.57 -13.25 8.51
CA ARG A 81 19.97 -14.36 9.40
C ARG A 81 19.85 -14.11 10.91
N ALA A 82 19.27 -12.99 11.37
CA ALA A 82 18.95 -12.87 12.80
C ALA A 82 17.59 -13.54 13.06
N LEU A 83 17.48 -14.32 14.13
CA LEU A 83 16.19 -14.68 14.70
C LEU A 83 15.48 -13.37 15.04
N GLY A 84 14.64 -12.86 14.13
CA GLY A 84 14.04 -11.54 14.28
C GLY A 84 13.28 -11.46 15.59
N VAL A 85 13.59 -10.46 16.41
CA VAL A 85 12.86 -10.21 17.66
C VAL A 85 11.38 -9.99 17.29
N VAL A 86 10.50 -10.63 18.05
CA VAL A 86 9.06 -10.38 17.94
C VAL A 86 8.65 -9.31 18.94
N HIS A 87 7.82 -8.40 18.48
CA HIS A 87 7.31 -7.28 19.27
C HIS A 87 5.80 -7.40 19.40
N GLN A 88 5.27 -6.97 20.54
CA GLN A 88 3.83 -7.04 20.78
C GLN A 88 3.14 -5.85 20.10
N VAL A 89 2.19 -6.18 19.23
CA VAL A 89 1.31 -5.22 18.59
C VAL A 89 -0.05 -5.29 19.28
N GLY A 90 -0.50 -4.15 19.81
CA GLY A 90 -1.76 -4.05 20.56
C GLY A 90 -3.02 -4.18 19.69
N PRO A 91 -4.23 -4.22 20.30
CA PRO A 91 -5.52 -4.42 19.62
C PRO A 91 -5.90 -3.30 18.62
N ARG A 92 -5.21 -2.16 18.66
CA ARG A 92 -5.39 -1.01 17.76
C ARG A 92 -4.04 -0.56 17.20
N PRO A 93 -3.45 -1.31 16.26
CA PRO A 93 -2.15 -0.94 15.73
C PRO A 93 -2.22 0.33 14.89
N LEU A 94 -1.23 1.20 15.05
CA LEU A 94 -0.94 2.24 14.05
C LEU A 94 -0.33 1.55 12.82
N ARG A 95 -0.96 1.78 11.66
CA ARG A 95 -0.59 1.16 10.38
C ARG A 95 0.03 2.21 9.47
N CYS A 96 1.23 1.92 8.97
CA CYS A 96 1.96 2.75 8.02
C CYS A 96 2.19 1.92 6.74
N GLY A 97 1.14 1.73 5.93
CA GLY A 97 1.18 0.78 4.80
C GLY A 97 1.14 -0.69 5.28
N PRO A 98 2.01 -1.59 4.77
CA PRO A 98 2.04 -3.00 5.18
C PRO A 98 2.72 -3.24 6.54
N ILE A 99 3.13 -2.18 7.24
CA ILE A 99 3.90 -2.24 8.49
C ILE A 99 3.00 -1.86 9.68
N PHE A 100 3.17 -2.59 10.77
CA PHE A 100 2.54 -2.35 12.07
C PHE A 100 3.55 -1.71 13.02
N LEU A 101 3.11 -0.77 13.86
CA LEU A 101 3.90 -0.29 14.98
C LEU A 101 3.60 -1.11 16.24
N ALA A 102 4.63 -1.69 16.83
CA ALA A 102 4.56 -2.35 18.12
C ALA A 102 4.45 -1.35 19.29
N LEU A 103 4.10 -1.86 20.48
CA LEU A 103 4.00 -1.04 21.70
C LEU A 103 5.33 -0.32 22.04
N CYS A 104 6.46 -0.90 21.67
CA CYS A 104 7.79 -0.29 21.82
C CYS A 104 8.16 0.71 20.70
N GLY A 105 7.30 0.91 19.70
CA GLY A 105 7.56 1.75 18.52
C GLY A 105 8.27 1.04 17.37
N ALA A 106 8.66 -0.22 17.52
CA ALA A 106 9.30 -0.98 16.44
C ALA A 106 8.33 -1.22 15.27
N ALA A 107 8.84 -1.04 14.05
CA ALA A 107 8.16 -1.44 12.83
C ALA A 107 8.12 -2.97 12.75
N CYS A 108 6.98 -3.57 12.42
CA CYS A 108 6.77 -5.01 12.38
C CYS A 108 6.06 -5.43 11.10
N PHE A 109 6.46 -6.57 10.52
CA PHE A 109 5.75 -7.18 9.40
C PHE A 109 4.67 -8.16 9.90
N PRO A 110 3.52 -8.24 9.24
CA PRO A 110 2.43 -9.11 9.66
C PRO A 110 2.65 -10.60 9.31
N PHE A 111 3.91 -11.02 9.08
CA PHE A 111 4.27 -12.32 8.51
C PHE A 111 3.87 -13.54 9.36
N TYR A 112 3.39 -13.37 10.60
CA TYR A 112 3.00 -14.48 11.46
C TYR A 112 1.64 -14.40 12.16
N GLY A 113 0.78 -13.43 11.83
CA GLY A 113 -0.64 -13.64 12.14
C GLY A 113 -1.01 -13.68 13.63
N ARG A 114 -2.18 -14.29 13.90
CA ARG A 114 -2.57 -14.85 15.21
C ARG A 114 -1.67 -16.02 15.65
N ASP A 115 -0.65 -16.31 14.85
CA ASP A 115 0.27 -17.44 14.96
C ASP A 115 -0.36 -18.73 15.51
N PRO A 116 -1.42 -19.26 14.88
CA PRO A 116 -2.09 -20.46 15.38
C PRO A 116 -1.17 -21.69 15.38
N ALA A 117 -0.08 -21.65 14.61
CA ALA A 117 0.89 -22.73 14.49
C ALA A 117 2.16 -22.52 15.33
N GLY A 118 2.19 -21.52 16.22
CA GLY A 118 3.33 -21.27 17.12
C GLY A 118 4.65 -20.93 16.43
N ARG A 119 4.62 -20.43 15.18
CA ARG A 119 5.80 -20.05 14.39
C ARG A 119 6.60 -18.91 15.00
N THR A 120 6.00 -18.09 15.86
CA THR A 120 6.63 -17.02 16.65
C THR A 120 7.30 -17.53 17.91
N ALA A 121 7.02 -18.76 18.35
CA ALA A 121 7.60 -19.33 19.58
C ALA A 121 9.13 -19.53 19.50
N ARG A 122 9.68 -19.66 18.28
CA ARG A 122 11.13 -19.73 18.03
C ARG A 122 11.83 -18.36 18.06
N HIS A 123 11.07 -17.27 18.12
CA HIS A 123 11.60 -15.92 18.09
C HIS A 123 11.73 -15.36 19.51
N GLU A 124 12.81 -14.64 19.77
CA GLU A 124 13.00 -13.92 21.03
C GLU A 124 11.94 -12.81 21.15
N ARG A 125 11.31 -12.70 22.33
CA ARG A 125 10.33 -11.65 22.60
C ARG A 125 11.04 -10.37 23.02
N CYS A 126 10.64 -9.25 22.45
CA CYS A 126 11.11 -7.93 22.87
C CYS A 126 10.82 -7.71 24.37
N PRO A 127 11.85 -7.48 25.21
CA PRO A 127 11.67 -7.27 26.65
C PRO A 127 10.78 -6.07 26.96
N ALA A 128 10.91 -4.99 26.18
CA ALA A 128 10.08 -3.79 26.32
C ALA A 128 8.59 -4.04 26.02
N CYS A 129 8.28 -5.05 25.18
CA CYS A 129 6.92 -5.46 24.90
C CYS A 129 6.38 -6.51 25.90
N ALA A 130 7.25 -7.27 26.56
CA ALA A 130 6.88 -8.33 27.50
C ALA A 130 6.51 -7.77 28.89
N GLU A 131 7.07 -6.63 29.26
CA GLU A 131 6.76 -5.91 30.49
C GLU A 131 6.13 -4.54 30.16
N PRO A 132 4.84 -4.46 29.81
CA PRO A 132 4.19 -3.21 29.41
C PRO A 132 3.99 -2.21 30.57
N GLY A 133 4.81 -2.27 31.62
CA GLY A 133 4.71 -1.47 32.84
C GLY A 133 5.94 -0.62 33.17
N ARG A 134 6.93 -0.46 32.27
CA ARG A 134 8.14 0.32 32.59
C ARG A 134 8.51 1.33 31.49
N ARG A 135 7.86 2.50 31.54
CA ARG A 135 8.36 3.91 31.32
C ARG A 135 7.15 4.79 30.98
N ALA A 136 6.82 5.79 31.80
CA ALA A 136 7.45 7.12 31.88
C ALA A 136 7.18 7.95 30.61
#